data_AF-A0A9J5X7U3-F1
#
_entry.id   AF-A0A9J5X7U3-F1
#
_cell.length_a   1.000
_cell.length_b   1.000
_cell.length_c   1.000
_cell.angle_alpha   90.00
_cell.angle_beta   90.00
_cell.angle_gamma   90.00
#
_symmetry.space_group_name_H-M   'P 1'
#
loop_
_entity.id
_entity.type
_entity.pdbx_description
1 polymer ?
#
loop_
_entity_poly.entity_id
_entity_poly.type
_entity_poly.pdbx_seq_one_letter_code
_entity_poly.pdbx_strand_id
1 'polypeptide(L)' 'MRNKQQEMVLADMYIEPGKVWEYCPREALRRVSKVLKDEFDLVVNAGFENEFYLLKSILRYVSQVFP' A
#
# COMPACT_ATOMS: atom_id res chain seq x y z
N MET A 1 11.66 5.48 26.03
CA MET A 1 11.94 5.74 24.60
C MET A 1 11.07 6.92 24.18
N ARG A 2 11.63 7.95 23.53
CA ARG A 2 10.85 9.13 23.13
C ARG A 2 9.85 8.71 22.05
N ASN A 3 8.55 8.77 22.36
CA ASN A 3 7.47 8.69 21.37
C ASN A 3 7.59 9.89 20.42
N LYS A 4 8.33 9.74 19.33
CA LYS A 4 8.14 10.62 18.17
C LYS A 4 6.84 10.19 17.51
N GLN A 5 5.87 11.09 17.46
CA GLN A 5 4.64 10.85 16.72
C GLN A 5 4.99 10.74 15.23
N GLN A 6 4.75 9.57 14.65
CA GLN A 6 5.00 9.32 13.23
C GLN A 6 3.66 9.38 12.50
N GLU A 7 3.64 10.09 11.38
CA GLU A 7 2.49 10.16 10.47
C GLU A 7 2.79 9.37 9.20
N MET A 8 1.77 8.73 8.63
CA MET A 8 1.87 8.01 7.37
C MET A 8 0.88 8.60 6.38
N VAL A 9 1.34 8.85 5.15
CA VAL A 9 0.52 9.32 4.05
C VAL A 9 0.65 8.38 2.86
N LEU A 10 -0.48 8.12 2.24
CA LEU A 10 -0.55 7.40 0.98
C LEU A 10 -0.32 8.40 -0.17
N ALA A 11 0.74 8.22 -0.95
CA ALA A 11 1.04 9.04 -2.12
C ALA A 11 0.85 8.25 -3.41
N ASP A 12 0.63 8.97 -4.51
CA ASP A 12 0.65 8.41 -5.86
C ASP A 12 2.06 8.57 -6.45
N MET A 13 2.39 7.71 -7.42
CA MET A 13 3.70 7.72 -8.06
C MET A 13 3.65 8.57 -9.32
N TYR A 14 4.61 9.47 -9.48
CA TYR A 14 4.72 10.41 -10.61
C TYR A 14 6.08 10.23 -11.30
N ILE A 15 6.11 10.35 -12.64
CA ILE A 15 7.37 10.40 -13.40
C ILE A 15 8.00 11.80 -13.30
N GLU A 16 7.16 12.83 -13.34
CA GLU A 16 7.50 14.25 -13.24
C GLU A 16 6.32 15.00 -12.63
N PRO A 17 6.50 16.24 -12.10
CA PRO A 17 5.41 17.00 -11.49
C PRO A 17 4.19 17.10 -12.42
N GLY A 18 3.03 16.67 -11.94
CA GLY A 18 1.78 16.67 -12.72
C GLY A 18 1.60 15.49 -13.68
N LYS A 19 2.62 14.65 -13.88
CA LYS A 19 2.51 13.42 -14.70
C LYS A 19 2.59 12.17 -13.84
N VAL A 20 1.42 11.64 -13.52
CA VAL A 20 1.26 10.34 -12.85
C VAL A 20 1.99 9.26 -13.66
N TRP A 21 2.67 8.36 -12.96
CA TRP A 21 3.23 7.17 -13.58
C TRP A 21 2.11 6.25 -14.04
N GLU A 22 2.12 5.86 -15.31
CA GLU A 22 1.06 5.06 -15.92
C GLU A 22 0.75 3.77 -15.14
N TYR A 23 1.78 3.18 -14.54
CA TYR A 23 1.73 1.96 -13.72
C TYR A 23 1.53 2.21 -12.22
N CYS A 24 1.23 3.44 -11.78
CA CYS A 24 0.87 3.68 -10.39
C CYS A 24 -0.37 2.85 -10.02
N PRO A 25 -0.28 1.85 -9.11
CA PRO A 25 -1.37 0.89 -8.91
C PRO A 25 -2.67 1.54 -8.43
N ARG A 26 -2.58 2.57 -7.58
CA ARG A 26 -3.75 3.31 -7.10
C ARG A 26 -4.45 4.06 -8.22
N GLU A 27 -3.69 4.72 -9.09
CA GLU A 27 -4.23 5.48 -10.20
C GLU A 27 -4.82 4.57 -11.27
N ALA A 28 -4.21 3.42 -11.52
CA ALA A 28 -4.79 2.40 -12.39
C ALA A 28 -6.17 1.94 -11.88
N LEU A 29 -6.29 1.64 -10.58
CA LEU A 29 -7.57 1.27 -9.96
C LEU A 29 -8.60 2.43 -10.06
N ARG A 30 -8.20 3.66 -9.71
CA ARG A 30 -9.08 4.83 -9.78
C ARG A 30 -9.64 5.07 -11.18
N ARG A 31 -8.82 4.90 -12.23
CA ARG A 31 -9.29 5.05 -13.63
C ARG A 31 -10.40 4.04 -13.95
N VAL A 32 -10.18 2.77 -13.63
CA VAL A 32 -11.16 1.71 -13.91
C VAL A 32 -12.42 1.90 -13.07
N SER A 33 -12.29 2.21 -11.78
CA SER A 33 -13.45 2.50 -10.91
C SER A 33 -14.23 3.74 -11.37
N LYS A 34 -13.56 4.75 -11.92
CA LYS A 34 -14.22 5.94 -12.48
C LYS A 34 -15.04 5.59 -13.71
N VAL A 35 -14.49 4.82 -14.65
CA VAL A 35 -15.24 4.32 -15.82
C VAL A 35 -16.49 3.56 -15.39
N LEU A 36 -16.37 2.65 -14.43
CA LEU A 36 -17.52 1.90 -13.89
C LEU A 36 -18.60 2.81 -13.31
N LYS A 37 -18.21 3.87 -12.61
CA LYS A 37 -19.16 4.80 -12.02
C LYS A 37 -19.79 5.73 -13.07
N ASP A 38 -18.99 6.32 -13.93
CA ASP A 38 -19.43 7.37 -14.86
C ASP A 38 -20.25 6.78 -16.02
N GLU A 39 -19.90 5.58 -16.51
CA GLU A 39 -20.55 4.96 -17.67
C GLU A 39 -21.68 3.99 -17.28
N PHE A 40 -21.63 3.40 -16.09
CA PHE A 40 -22.56 2.33 -15.68
C PHE A 40 -23.27 2.57 -14.34
N ASP A 41 -22.97 3.68 -13.64
CA ASP A 41 -23.47 3.98 -12.29
C ASP A 41 -23.13 2.92 -11.22
N LEU A 42 -22.14 2.07 -11.49
CA LEU A 42 -21.73 0.99 -10.59
C LEU A 42 -20.61 1.40 -9.64
N VAL A 43 -20.63 0.85 -8.43
CA VAL A 43 -19.58 1.04 -7.41
C VAL A 43 -19.02 -0.32 -7.02
N VAL A 44 -17.68 -0.42 -6.97
CA VAL A 44 -16.98 -1.63 -6.53
C VAL A 44 -16.76 -1.57 -5.03
N ASN A 45 -17.23 -2.60 -4.32
CA ASN A 45 -16.92 -2.85 -2.91
C ASN A 45 -16.05 -4.10 -2.83
N ALA A 46 -14.97 -4.06 -2.04
CA ALA A 46 -14.04 -5.17 -1.90
C ALA A 46 -13.77 -5.49 -0.42
N GLY A 47 -13.70 -6.77 -0.10
CA GLY A 47 -13.21 -7.30 1.17
C GLY A 47 -11.94 -8.09 0.93
N PHE A 48 -10.91 -7.86 1.77
CA PHE A 48 -9.63 -8.56 1.67
C PHE A 48 -9.38 -9.35 2.96
N GLU A 49 -9.13 -10.64 2.82
CA GLU A 49 -8.69 -11.50 3.90
C GLU A 49 -7.18 -11.70 3.74
N ASN A 50 -6.39 -10.94 4.53
CA ASN A 50 -4.94 -10.99 4.47
C ASN A 50 -4.41 -11.95 5.53
N GLU A 51 -4.10 -13.17 5.11
CA GLU A 51 -3.46 -14.17 5.96
C GLU A 51 -1.94 -14.03 5.91
N PHE A 52 -1.27 -14.24 7.04
CA PHE A 52 0.19 -14.21 7.13
C PHE A 52 0.71 -15.13 8.23
N TYR A 53 1.95 -15.58 8.07
CA TYR A 53 2.66 -16.37 9.07
C TYR A 53 3.59 -15.49 9.90
N LEU A 54 3.59 -15.69 11.22
CA LEU A 54 4.60 -15.12 12.10
C LEU A 54 5.79 -16.08 12.21
N LEU A 55 6.90 -15.72 11.56
CA LEU A 55 8.15 -16.48 11.64
C LEU A 55 9.07 -15.91 12.71
N LYS A 56 9.94 -16.76 13.29
CA LYS A 56 10.98 -16.29 14.21
C LYS A 56 11.94 -15.36 13.47
N SER A 57 12.24 -14.21 14.08
CA SER A 57 13.22 -13.27 13.54
C SER A 57 14.63 -13.86 13.61
N ILE A 58 15.26 -14.06 12.45
CA ILE A 58 16.67 -14.49 12.36
C ILE A 58 17.59 -13.44 13.00
N LEU A 59 17.28 -12.15 12.86
CA LEU A 59 18.07 -11.07 13.47
C LEU A 59 18.07 -11.14 15.01
N ARG A 60 16.94 -11.44 15.64
CA ARG A 60 16.89 -11.67 17.09
C ARG A 60 17.63 -12.95 17.50
N TYR A 61 17.54 -14.01 16.69
CA TYR A 61 18.22 -15.27 16.97
C TYR A 61 19.75 -15.11 16.88
N VAL A 62 20.26 -14.46 15.83
CA VAL A 62 21.70 -14.21 15.68
C VAL A 62 22.22 -13.34 16.82
N SER A 63 21.51 -12.27 17.23
CA SER A 63 21.92 -11.46 18.39
C SER A 63 21.85 -12.19 19.74
N GLN A 64 21.07 -13.27 19.84
CA GLN A 64 20.97 -14.08 21.05
C GLN A 64 21.96 -15.24 21.09
N VAL A 65 22.39 -15.75 19.93
CA VAL A 65 23.27 -16.93 19.80
C VAL A 65 24.73 -16.53 19.56
N PHE A 66 24.97 -15.39 18.90
CA PHE A 66 26.30 -14.83 18.66
C PHE A 66 26.35 -13.42 19.25
N PRO A 67 26.87 -13.25 20.48
CA PRO A 67 27.04 -11.93 21.10
C PRO A 67 28.09 -11.07 20.39
#